data_AF-A0AAW0CUZ0-F1
#
_entry.id   AF-A0AAW0CUZ0-F1
#
_cell.length_a   1.000
_cell.length_b   1.000
_cell.length_c   1.000
_cell.angle_alpha   90.00
_cell.angle_beta   90.00
_cell.angle_gamma   90.00
#
_symmetry.space_group_name_H-M   'P 1'
#
loop_
_entity.id
_entity.type
_entity.pdbx_description
1 polymer ?
#
loop_
_entity_poly.entity_id
_entity_poly.type
_entity_poly.pdbx_seq_one_letter_code
_entity_poly.pdbx_strand_id
1 'polypeptide(L)'
;MSHLLLPFLCVFAFSPHVLAQDTFDWNKIEPSEKLTWAPCNANFECARLTVPLDYSNPSARTAAIALMRLPAVVPTNSSEYRGPILFNPGGPGGSGVDLMLALGPSARDFLGPQFDLVGFDPRGISRSIPRASFFASEAEREQYPSSLMSLNASEDAFGRTYANYILQASLIQARDDGSLRFINTESTARDMLKIVQAHGREKIQYWGFSYGTVLGTTFAEMFPDKVERLVIDGVTDPADYYSTSWMNNLQDREKTWNTFLNGCPNLSALTPSYNVVDYSLLRRTIASALYDPYPGFQQLASALHDLSLGNAATLYEMSVGTGLYLPPYHCPANASEAAQDEFLNVEDGQLAVGCNDGETVSADFDDVKAHYDQLCASSPWCDVWSVRMYCVGWPEYLKNYNRKKLSFTANTSFPLLVIGNTAAKVSKAFPGSQLLTQDSPGHCSIAAPSTCTMSHVASYFINGTLPAPDTICPVDSDAQLFPNTQGNVTQRPAVASLLSLLKAKRTREEELSAAARHLSQIVSKALRRAGQGI
;
A
#
# COMPACT_ATOMS: atom_id res chain seq x y z
N MET A 1 39.53 -25.92 6.02
CA MET A 1 38.31 -26.30 5.28
C MET A 1 37.30 -26.82 6.29
N SER A 2 36.32 -26.02 6.69
CA SER A 2 35.05 -26.45 7.31
C SER A 2 34.14 -25.22 7.46
N HIS A 3 32.90 -25.44 7.05
CA HIS A 3 31.77 -24.54 6.80
C HIS A 3 31.50 -23.40 7.82
N LEU A 4 31.41 -22.17 7.31
CA LEU A 4 30.58 -21.09 7.87
C LEU A 4 29.21 -21.13 7.19
N LEU A 5 28.15 -21.27 7.98
CA LEU A 5 26.76 -21.03 7.58
C LEU A 5 26.35 -19.65 8.14
N LEU A 6 26.14 -18.67 7.26
CA LEU A 6 25.44 -17.42 7.59
C LEU A 6 23.93 -17.69 7.71
N PRO A 7 23.23 -17.14 8.71
CA PRO A 7 21.78 -17.22 8.78
C PRO A 7 21.13 -16.10 7.94
N PHE A 8 20.32 -16.49 6.96
CA PHE A 8 19.30 -15.64 6.34
C PHE A 8 18.11 -15.50 7.32
N LEU A 9 17.77 -14.27 7.69
CA LEU A 9 16.55 -13.92 8.42
C LEU A 9 15.62 -13.18 7.45
N CYS A 10 14.45 -13.77 7.16
CA CYS A 10 13.38 -13.17 6.37
C CYS A 10 12.69 -12.07 7.20
N VAL A 11 12.81 -10.82 6.75
CA VAL A 11 12.03 -9.68 7.23
C VAL A 11 10.85 -9.52 6.27
N PHE A 12 9.64 -9.81 6.73
CA PHE A 12 8.41 -9.38 6.06
C PHE A 12 7.81 -8.25 6.88
N ALA A 13 8.00 -7.04 6.39
CA ALA A 13 7.26 -5.84 6.77
C ALA A 13 6.84 -5.18 5.46
N PHE A 14 5.66 -4.55 5.43
CA PHE A 14 5.23 -3.67 4.33
C PHE A 14 6.02 -2.34 4.35
N SER A 15 7.34 -2.48 4.37
CA SER A 15 8.31 -1.47 4.04
C SER A 15 8.59 -1.57 2.54
N PRO A 16 8.66 -0.47 1.77
CA PRO A 16 8.99 -0.47 0.34
C PRO A 16 10.38 -1.06 0.00
N HIS A 17 11.17 -1.55 0.95
CA HIS A 17 12.58 -1.89 0.74
C HIS A 17 13.03 -3.31 1.12
N VAL A 18 12.11 -4.26 1.28
CA VAL A 18 12.41 -5.67 0.93
C VAL A 18 11.22 -6.29 0.20
N LEU A 19 10.72 -5.62 -0.84
CA LEU A 19 10.00 -6.33 -1.89
C LEU A 19 11.03 -7.24 -2.56
N ALA A 20 10.70 -8.54 -2.74
CA ALA A 20 11.61 -9.48 -3.36
C ALA A 20 12.10 -8.89 -4.69
N GLN A 21 13.41 -8.65 -4.80
CA GLN A 21 13.95 -7.85 -5.89
C GLN A 21 13.76 -8.61 -7.20
N ASP A 22 12.97 -8.01 -8.09
CA ASP A 22 12.78 -8.53 -9.42
C ASP A 22 14.09 -8.38 -10.21
N THR A 23 14.74 -9.50 -10.49
CA THR A 23 16.00 -9.53 -11.25
C THR A 23 15.75 -9.76 -12.75
N PHE A 24 14.48 -9.87 -13.17
CA PHE A 24 14.12 -10.18 -14.53
C PHE A 24 14.22 -8.96 -15.44
N ASP A 25 14.82 -9.15 -16.63
CA ASP A 25 14.91 -8.11 -17.65
C ASP A 25 13.63 -8.05 -18.48
N TRP A 26 12.76 -7.10 -18.14
CA TRP A 26 11.46 -6.87 -18.78
C TRP A 26 11.55 -6.47 -20.25
N ASN A 27 12.71 -6.02 -20.73
CA ASN A 27 12.90 -5.69 -22.14
C ASN A 27 12.94 -6.94 -23.03
N LYS A 28 13.10 -8.13 -22.45
CA LYS A 28 13.04 -9.40 -23.18
C LYS A 28 11.63 -9.85 -23.53
N ILE A 29 10.61 -9.22 -22.93
CA ILE A 29 9.21 -9.51 -23.24
C ILE A 29 8.69 -8.42 -24.16
N GLU A 30 8.38 -8.80 -25.40
CA GLU A 30 7.71 -7.94 -26.36
C GLU A 30 6.22 -7.78 -25.98
N PRO A 31 5.69 -6.54 -25.88
CA PRO A 31 4.27 -6.32 -25.68
C PRO A 31 3.42 -6.90 -26.81
N SER A 32 2.32 -7.57 -26.46
CA SER A 32 1.40 -8.18 -27.43
C SER A 32 -0.05 -7.99 -27.02
N GLU A 33 -0.97 -7.98 -27.99
CA GLU A 33 -2.42 -7.97 -27.74
C GLU A 33 -2.92 -9.28 -27.09
N LYS A 34 -2.11 -10.35 -27.17
CA LYS A 34 -2.35 -11.63 -26.50
C LYS A 34 -1.28 -11.87 -25.45
N LEU A 35 -1.69 -12.46 -24.32
CA LEU A 35 -0.74 -12.82 -23.28
C LEU A 35 0.21 -13.91 -23.75
N THR A 36 1.47 -13.54 -23.88
CA THR A 36 2.57 -14.46 -24.16
C THR A 36 3.42 -14.52 -22.91
N TRP A 37 3.28 -15.62 -22.17
CA TRP A 37 3.94 -15.81 -20.87
C TRP A 37 5.37 -16.31 -21.07
N ALA A 38 6.30 -15.68 -20.40
CA ALA A 38 7.70 -16.10 -20.30
C ALA A 38 8.04 -16.42 -18.83
N PRO A 39 8.83 -17.45 -18.54
CA PRO A 39 9.30 -17.70 -17.19
C PRO A 39 10.06 -16.48 -16.65
N CYS A 40 9.75 -16.07 -15.42
CA CYS A 40 10.45 -15.02 -14.69
C CYS A 40 10.52 -15.38 -13.20
N ASN A 41 11.62 -15.04 -12.52
CA ASN A 41 11.80 -15.23 -11.08
C ASN A 41 11.25 -16.55 -10.50
N ALA A 42 12.05 -17.63 -10.50
CA ALA A 42 11.66 -18.92 -9.94
C ALA A 42 10.37 -19.50 -10.57
N ASN A 43 9.24 -19.46 -9.85
CA ASN A 43 7.98 -20.13 -10.21
C ASN A 43 6.96 -19.20 -10.87
N PHE A 44 7.34 -17.96 -11.17
CA PHE A 44 6.46 -16.99 -11.79
C PHE A 44 6.59 -17.00 -13.32
N GLU A 45 5.58 -16.44 -13.97
CA GLU A 45 5.61 -16.12 -15.38
C GLU A 45 5.24 -14.65 -15.57
N CYS A 46 5.89 -13.99 -16.51
CA CYS A 46 5.71 -12.58 -16.81
C CYS A 46 5.21 -12.40 -18.24
N ALA A 47 4.41 -11.36 -18.46
CA ALA A 47 3.89 -10.98 -19.77
C ALA A 47 3.71 -9.47 -19.86
N ARG A 48 3.64 -8.95 -21.10
CA ARG A 48 3.30 -7.55 -21.37
C ARG A 48 2.10 -7.48 -22.31
N LEU A 49 1.00 -6.92 -21.83
CA LEU A 49 -0.24 -6.80 -22.58
C LEU A 49 -0.35 -5.41 -23.22
N THR A 50 -0.48 -5.38 -24.54
CA THR A 50 -0.75 -4.14 -25.29
C THR A 50 -2.23 -3.77 -25.16
N VAL A 51 -2.49 -2.54 -24.70
CA VAL A 51 -3.84 -1.96 -24.57
C VAL A 51 -3.87 -0.57 -25.23
N PRO A 52 -5.05 -0.05 -25.60
CA PRO A 52 -5.19 1.34 -26.01
C PRO A 52 -4.75 2.31 -24.91
N LEU A 53 -3.94 3.31 -25.27
CA LEU A 53 -3.66 4.44 -24.36
C LEU A 53 -4.93 5.28 -24.20
N ASP A 54 -5.58 5.62 -25.30
CA ASP A 54 -6.88 6.30 -25.33
C ASP A 54 -7.97 5.36 -25.83
N TYR A 55 -8.89 4.96 -24.95
CA TYR A 55 -10.02 4.11 -25.32
C TYR A 55 -11.06 4.78 -26.22
N SER A 56 -11.05 6.12 -26.33
CA SER A 56 -11.89 6.84 -27.29
C SER A 56 -11.28 6.89 -28.71
N ASN A 57 -9.98 6.66 -28.82
CA ASN A 57 -9.26 6.55 -30.08
C ASN A 57 -8.24 5.39 -30.04
N PRO A 58 -8.71 4.12 -30.11
CA PRO A 58 -7.90 2.96 -29.80
C PRO A 58 -6.67 2.73 -30.68
N SER A 59 -6.65 3.32 -31.89
CA SER A 59 -5.59 3.14 -32.88
C SER A 59 -4.48 4.19 -32.78
N ALA A 60 -4.64 5.23 -31.95
CA ALA A 60 -3.72 6.38 -31.95
C ALA A 60 -2.38 6.08 -31.24
N ARG A 61 -2.45 5.54 -30.02
CA ARG A 61 -1.30 5.19 -29.18
C ARG A 61 -1.69 4.02 -28.28
N THR A 62 -0.69 3.23 -27.88
CA THR A 62 -0.86 2.09 -26.98
C THR A 62 -0.12 2.29 -25.67
N ALA A 63 -0.54 1.54 -24.65
CA ALA A 63 0.22 1.28 -23.44
C ALA A 63 0.56 -0.21 -23.39
N ALA A 64 1.69 -0.56 -22.76
CA ALA A 64 2.05 -1.93 -22.47
C ALA A 64 1.99 -2.15 -20.95
N ILE A 65 1.08 -3.01 -20.53
CA ILE A 65 0.82 -3.34 -19.13
C ILE A 65 1.70 -4.52 -18.75
N ALA A 66 2.53 -4.38 -17.72
CA ALA A 66 3.34 -5.45 -17.17
C ALA A 66 2.52 -6.33 -16.21
N LEU A 67 2.61 -7.65 -16.37
CA LEU A 67 1.92 -8.62 -15.54
C LEU A 67 2.87 -9.70 -15.08
N MET A 68 2.69 -10.12 -13.83
CA MET A 68 3.31 -11.31 -13.27
C MET A 68 2.22 -12.25 -12.76
N ARG A 69 2.34 -13.54 -13.07
CA ARG A 69 1.46 -14.56 -12.53
C ARG A 69 2.23 -15.65 -11.80
N LEU A 70 1.67 -16.10 -10.68
CA LEU A 70 1.92 -17.43 -10.14
C LEU A 70 0.86 -18.37 -10.74
N PRO A 71 1.22 -19.24 -11.71
CA PRO A 71 0.24 -20.07 -12.40
C PRO A 71 -0.45 -21.04 -11.45
N ALA A 72 -1.70 -21.39 -11.78
CA ALA A 72 -2.44 -22.47 -11.14
C ALA A 72 -1.63 -23.78 -11.22
N VAL A 73 -1.73 -24.60 -10.19
CA VAL A 73 -1.10 -25.94 -10.17
C VAL A 73 -1.92 -26.92 -11.00
N VAL A 74 -3.24 -26.71 -11.06
CA VAL A 74 -4.13 -27.52 -11.90
C VAL A 74 -4.03 -27.10 -13.37
N PRO A 75 -4.17 -28.04 -14.32
CA PRO A 75 -4.18 -27.72 -15.75
C PRO A 75 -5.30 -26.74 -16.12
N THR A 76 -5.05 -25.79 -17.02
CA THR A 76 -6.04 -24.78 -17.44
C THR A 76 -7.27 -25.35 -18.15
N ASN A 77 -7.19 -26.57 -18.67
CA ASN A 77 -8.31 -27.32 -19.26
C ASN A 77 -9.05 -28.21 -18.24
N SER A 78 -8.59 -28.27 -16.99
CA SER A 78 -9.28 -28.98 -15.92
C SER A 78 -10.55 -28.26 -15.52
N SER A 79 -11.59 -29.01 -15.17
CA SER A 79 -12.80 -28.48 -14.52
C SER A 79 -12.52 -27.83 -13.16
N GLU A 80 -11.35 -28.11 -12.56
CA GLU A 80 -10.92 -27.48 -11.31
C GLU A 80 -10.31 -26.09 -11.52
N TYR A 81 -9.91 -25.72 -12.74
CA TYR A 81 -9.27 -24.43 -13.00
C TYR A 81 -10.28 -23.28 -12.94
N ARG A 82 -10.01 -22.32 -12.06
CA ARG A 82 -10.93 -21.22 -11.73
C ARG A 82 -10.55 -19.88 -12.36
N GLY A 83 -9.49 -19.82 -13.15
CA GLY A 83 -9.10 -18.59 -13.84
C GLY A 83 -8.21 -17.66 -12.99
N PRO A 84 -7.94 -16.44 -13.49
CA PRO A 84 -7.06 -15.49 -12.84
C PRO A 84 -7.77 -14.67 -11.76
N ILE A 85 -7.10 -14.48 -10.62
CA ILE A 85 -7.42 -13.44 -9.64
C ILE A 85 -6.41 -12.31 -9.82
N LEU A 86 -6.90 -11.10 -10.11
CA LEU A 86 -6.08 -9.91 -10.24
C LEU A 86 -5.86 -9.26 -8.86
N PHE A 87 -4.60 -8.97 -8.52
CA PHE A 87 -4.20 -8.30 -7.28
C PHE A 87 -3.69 -6.89 -7.55
N ASN A 88 -4.02 -5.95 -6.67
CA ASN A 88 -3.47 -4.60 -6.73
C ASN A 88 -3.16 -4.06 -5.31
N PRO A 89 -1.94 -3.56 -5.04
CA PRO A 89 -1.52 -3.11 -3.71
C PRO A 89 -2.09 -1.75 -3.30
N GLY A 90 -2.62 -0.99 -4.26
CA GLY A 90 -3.02 0.39 -4.04
C GLY A 90 -1.89 1.40 -4.25
N GLY A 91 -1.73 2.33 -3.32
CA GLY A 91 -0.93 3.55 -3.46
C GLY A 91 -1.82 4.78 -3.58
N PRO A 92 -2.24 5.24 -4.79
CA PRO A 92 -1.88 4.72 -6.13
C PRO A 92 -0.38 4.79 -6.42
N GLY A 93 0.07 4.10 -7.48
CA GLY A 93 1.48 4.03 -7.85
C GLY A 93 2.21 2.76 -7.38
N GLY A 94 1.57 1.90 -6.59
CA GLY A 94 2.18 0.62 -6.18
C GLY A 94 2.25 -0.41 -7.32
N SER A 95 3.35 -1.16 -7.38
CA SER A 95 3.55 -2.25 -8.34
C SER A 95 2.80 -3.52 -7.92
N GLY A 96 1.89 -3.99 -8.79
CA GLY A 96 1.23 -5.28 -8.60
C GLY A 96 2.18 -6.44 -8.87
N VAL A 97 3.20 -6.26 -9.72
CA VAL A 97 4.28 -7.24 -9.92
C VAL A 97 5.03 -7.49 -8.60
N ASP A 98 5.47 -6.43 -7.93
CA ASP A 98 6.22 -6.57 -6.67
C ASP A 98 5.35 -7.11 -5.54
N LEU A 99 4.06 -6.73 -5.50
CA LEU A 99 3.09 -7.35 -4.59
C LEU A 99 3.02 -8.87 -4.81
N MET A 100 2.97 -9.33 -6.06
CA MET A 100 2.82 -10.75 -6.37
C MET A 100 4.09 -11.55 -6.02
N LEU A 101 5.28 -10.97 -6.17
CA LEU A 101 6.52 -11.56 -5.68
C LEU A 101 6.50 -11.76 -4.15
N ALA A 102 5.97 -10.77 -3.42
CA ALA A 102 5.93 -10.81 -1.95
C ALA A 102 4.79 -11.70 -1.40
N LEU A 103 3.58 -11.57 -1.95
CA LEU A 103 2.36 -12.17 -1.42
C LEU A 103 1.97 -13.48 -2.11
N GLY A 104 2.37 -13.70 -3.37
CA GLY A 104 1.89 -14.80 -4.21
C GLY A 104 1.98 -16.19 -3.58
N PRO A 105 3.14 -16.61 -3.04
CA PRO A 105 3.29 -17.92 -2.41
C PRO A 105 2.37 -18.09 -1.20
N SER A 106 2.32 -17.09 -0.31
CA SER A 106 1.42 -17.12 0.85
C SER A 106 -0.05 -17.09 0.43
N ALA A 107 -0.39 -16.35 -0.64
CA ALA A 107 -1.74 -16.31 -1.22
C ALA A 107 -2.18 -17.68 -1.75
N ARG A 108 -1.25 -18.43 -2.37
CA ARG A 108 -1.52 -19.79 -2.85
C ARG A 108 -1.91 -20.73 -1.71
N ASP A 109 -1.29 -20.59 -0.55
CA ASP A 109 -1.53 -21.50 0.59
C ASP A 109 -2.98 -21.48 1.07
N PHE A 110 -3.68 -20.34 0.99
CA PHE A 110 -5.08 -20.24 1.43
C PHE A 110 -6.11 -20.17 0.30
N LEU A 111 -5.78 -19.63 -0.87
CA LEU A 111 -6.69 -19.63 -2.03
C LEU A 111 -6.76 -20.98 -2.75
N GLY A 112 -5.74 -21.82 -2.54
CA GLY A 112 -5.67 -23.15 -3.13
C GLY A 112 -5.08 -23.16 -4.55
N PRO A 113 -4.88 -24.36 -5.13
CA PRO A 113 -4.14 -24.57 -6.37
C PRO A 113 -4.87 -24.14 -7.67
N GLN A 114 -6.14 -23.74 -7.58
CA GLN A 114 -7.04 -23.64 -8.73
C GLN A 114 -6.96 -22.33 -9.55
N PHE A 115 -6.33 -21.30 -9.00
CA PHE A 115 -6.32 -19.95 -9.57
C PHE A 115 -4.96 -19.59 -10.16
N ASP A 116 -4.93 -18.84 -11.25
CA ASP A 116 -3.75 -18.03 -11.55
C ASP A 116 -3.77 -16.82 -10.61
N LEU A 117 -2.70 -16.57 -9.86
CA LEU A 117 -2.60 -15.37 -9.03
C LEU A 117 -1.82 -14.33 -9.82
N VAL A 118 -2.46 -13.22 -10.18
CA VAL A 118 -1.90 -12.28 -11.16
C VAL A 118 -1.77 -10.89 -10.53
N GLY A 119 -0.53 -10.42 -10.40
CA GLY A 119 -0.23 -9.02 -10.14
C GLY A 119 -0.01 -8.27 -11.46
N PHE A 120 -0.41 -7.00 -11.52
CA PHE A 120 -0.15 -6.15 -12.69
C PHE A 120 0.26 -4.75 -12.25
N ASP A 121 1.17 -4.15 -12.99
CA ASP A 121 1.52 -2.74 -12.82
C ASP A 121 0.51 -1.91 -13.63
N PRO A 122 -0.30 -1.03 -13.02
CA PRO A 122 -1.20 -0.18 -13.79
C PRO A 122 -0.47 0.65 -14.85
N ARG A 123 -1.19 1.12 -15.89
CA ARG A 123 -0.63 2.06 -16.88
C ARG A 123 0.10 3.21 -16.18
N GLY A 124 1.28 3.59 -16.65
CA GLY A 124 2.08 4.64 -16.01
C GLY A 124 2.92 4.17 -14.81
N ILE A 125 2.71 2.98 -14.28
CA ILE A 125 3.33 2.53 -13.03
C ILE A 125 4.44 1.52 -13.32
N SER A 126 5.58 1.70 -12.66
CA SER A 126 6.74 0.82 -12.64
C SER A 126 7.11 0.27 -14.03
N ARG A 127 6.80 -1.00 -14.32
CA ARG A 127 7.22 -1.67 -15.57
C ARG A 127 6.30 -1.40 -16.75
N SER A 128 5.15 -0.78 -16.51
CA SER A 128 4.18 -0.43 -17.54
C SER A 128 4.55 0.89 -18.25
N ILE A 129 4.42 0.91 -19.57
CA ILE A 129 4.80 2.07 -20.40
C ILE A 129 3.59 2.60 -21.21
N PRO A 130 3.54 3.91 -21.53
CA PRO A 130 4.45 4.98 -21.09
C PRO A 130 4.39 5.18 -19.57
N ARG A 131 5.54 5.45 -18.94
CA ARG A 131 5.63 5.65 -17.48
C ARG A 131 5.15 7.06 -17.11
N ALA A 132 4.50 7.19 -15.95
CA ALA A 132 4.43 8.46 -15.26
C ALA A 132 5.84 8.77 -14.76
N SER A 133 6.58 9.57 -15.52
CA SER A 133 7.87 10.13 -15.13
C SER A 133 8.00 11.48 -15.80
N PHE A 134 8.27 12.50 -15.00
CA PHE A 134 8.41 13.89 -15.44
C PHE A 134 9.77 14.48 -15.02
N PHE A 135 10.63 13.65 -14.44
CA PHE A 135 12.03 13.96 -14.17
C PHE A 135 12.94 13.37 -15.26
N ALA A 136 14.01 14.09 -15.60
CA ALA A 136 15.00 13.68 -16.58
C ALA A 136 15.98 12.63 -16.02
N SER A 137 16.12 12.58 -14.70
CA SER A 137 16.95 11.61 -13.98
C SER A 137 16.51 11.50 -12.53
N GLU A 138 16.94 10.43 -11.85
CA GLU A 138 16.77 10.27 -10.41
C GLU A 138 17.38 11.43 -9.62
N ALA A 139 18.57 11.89 -10.03
CA ALA A 139 19.24 13.02 -9.42
C ALA A 139 18.45 14.34 -9.53
N GLU A 140 17.58 14.48 -10.54
CA GLU A 140 16.64 15.60 -10.62
C GLU A 140 15.42 15.35 -9.73
N ARG A 141 14.90 14.12 -9.67
CA ARG A 141 13.80 13.75 -8.77
C ARG A 141 14.12 14.09 -7.31
N GLU A 142 15.33 13.78 -6.87
CA GLU A 142 15.85 14.09 -5.52
C GLU A 142 15.91 15.60 -5.19
N GLN A 143 15.84 16.48 -6.18
CA GLN A 143 15.78 17.94 -5.96
C GLN A 143 14.38 18.43 -5.59
N TYR A 144 13.37 17.57 -5.71
CA TYR A 144 11.98 17.84 -5.32
C TYR A 144 11.54 16.92 -4.17
N PRO A 145 12.24 16.91 -3.01
CA PRO A 145 11.91 16.03 -1.89
C PRO A 145 10.62 16.54 -1.25
N SER A 146 9.51 16.05 -1.77
CA SER A 146 8.19 16.59 -1.50
C SER A 146 7.47 15.80 -0.41
N SER A 147 7.87 14.53 -0.23
CA SER A 147 7.25 13.55 0.64
C SER A 147 8.00 13.26 1.94
N LEU A 148 9.08 13.98 2.28
CA LEU A 148 9.86 13.70 3.51
C LEU A 148 9.64 14.72 4.62
N MET A 149 9.35 15.97 4.30
CA MET A 149 9.15 17.02 5.31
C MET A 149 7.76 16.94 5.93
N SER A 150 7.69 17.04 7.25
CA SER A 150 6.42 17.26 7.96
C SER A 150 5.97 18.70 7.75
N LEU A 151 4.71 18.94 7.36
CA LEU A 151 4.23 20.30 7.05
C LEU A 151 4.22 21.26 8.25
N ASN A 152 4.36 20.75 9.47
CA ASN A 152 4.48 21.49 10.72
C ASN A 152 5.90 21.48 11.30
N ALA A 153 6.92 21.04 10.56
CA ALA A 153 8.30 20.95 11.05
C ALA A 153 8.90 22.33 11.37
N SER A 154 8.48 23.39 10.67
CA SER A 154 8.86 24.79 10.89
C SER A 154 7.74 25.74 10.43
N GLU A 155 7.84 27.02 10.76
CA GLU A 155 6.87 28.06 10.34
C GLU A 155 6.73 28.15 8.82
N ASP A 156 7.83 27.93 8.10
CA ASP A 156 7.91 28.04 6.65
C ASP A 156 7.78 26.69 5.91
N ALA A 157 7.72 25.56 6.63
CA ALA A 157 7.64 24.22 6.02
C ALA A 157 6.47 24.09 5.04
N PHE A 158 5.27 24.53 5.46
CA PHE A 158 4.09 24.53 4.59
C PHE A 158 4.30 25.34 3.31
N GLY A 159 4.81 26.57 3.44
CA GLY A 159 5.04 27.48 2.31
C GLY A 159 6.09 26.93 1.34
N ARG A 160 7.17 26.34 1.86
CA ARG A 160 8.20 25.67 1.05
C ARG A 160 7.63 24.46 0.30
N THR A 161 6.91 23.58 0.98
CA THR A 161 6.31 22.40 0.32
C THR A 161 5.30 22.81 -0.75
N TYR A 162 4.44 23.79 -0.46
CA TYR A 162 3.53 24.37 -1.45
C TYR A 162 4.27 24.89 -2.68
N ALA A 163 5.31 25.71 -2.48
CA ALA A 163 6.10 26.27 -3.59
C ALA A 163 6.79 25.17 -4.40
N ASN A 164 7.30 24.12 -3.74
CA ASN A 164 7.90 22.96 -4.42
C ASN A 164 6.90 22.25 -5.33
N TYR A 165 5.66 22.02 -4.89
CA TYR A 165 4.65 21.38 -5.73
C TYR A 165 4.20 22.28 -6.90
N ILE A 166 4.13 23.60 -6.73
CA ILE A 166 3.88 24.53 -7.85
C ILE A 166 5.01 24.45 -8.91
N LEU A 167 6.27 24.40 -8.48
CA LEU A 167 7.42 24.25 -9.37
C LEU A 167 7.40 22.89 -10.07
N GLN A 168 7.13 21.82 -9.32
CA GLN A 168 7.01 20.46 -9.87
C GLN A 168 5.87 20.39 -10.90
N ALA A 169 4.72 21.02 -10.63
CA ALA A 169 3.61 21.05 -11.58
C ALA A 169 3.97 21.80 -12.88
N SER A 170 4.76 22.86 -12.79
CA SER A 170 5.29 23.56 -13.97
C SER A 170 6.24 22.67 -14.79
N LEU A 171 7.06 21.87 -14.11
CA LEU A 171 7.93 20.87 -14.74
C LEU A 171 7.12 19.79 -15.45
N ILE A 172 6.10 19.27 -14.80
CA ILE A 172 5.16 18.28 -15.34
C ILE A 172 4.51 18.82 -16.61
N GLN A 173 3.97 20.04 -16.58
CA GLN A 173 3.34 20.66 -17.74
C GLN A 173 4.29 20.82 -18.92
N ALA A 174 5.54 21.22 -18.65
CA ALA A 174 6.54 21.43 -19.70
C ALA A 174 7.02 20.12 -20.36
N ARG A 175 6.84 18.97 -19.69
CA ARG A 175 7.39 17.67 -20.10
C ARG A 175 6.32 16.63 -20.42
N ASP A 176 5.04 16.97 -20.31
CA ASP A 176 3.96 16.08 -20.68
C ASP A 176 4.01 15.74 -22.18
N ASP A 177 4.21 14.46 -22.48
CA ASP A 177 4.20 13.90 -23.84
C ASP A 177 2.78 13.60 -24.34
N GLY A 178 1.77 14.03 -23.59
CA GLY A 178 0.35 13.79 -23.84
C GLY A 178 -0.15 12.44 -23.33
N SER A 179 0.69 11.63 -22.67
CA SER A 179 0.27 10.36 -22.07
C SER A 179 -0.33 10.54 -20.67
N LEU A 180 0.08 11.57 -19.92
CA LEU A 180 -0.27 11.73 -18.51
C LEU A 180 -1.78 11.74 -18.29
N ARG A 181 -2.55 12.44 -19.13
CA ARG A 181 -4.03 12.49 -19.06
C ARG A 181 -4.73 11.12 -19.06
N PHE A 182 -4.07 10.08 -19.56
CA PHE A 182 -4.61 8.72 -19.67
C PHE A 182 -4.19 7.81 -18.52
N ILE A 183 -3.33 8.29 -17.61
CA ILE A 183 -2.88 7.59 -16.41
C ILE A 183 -3.85 7.93 -15.28
N ASN A 184 -4.92 7.14 -15.16
CA ASN A 184 -6.01 7.34 -14.20
C ASN A 184 -6.74 6.02 -13.90
N THR A 185 -7.58 6.01 -12.86
CA THR A 185 -8.33 4.83 -12.42
C THR A 185 -9.26 4.30 -13.51
N GLU A 186 -9.99 5.16 -14.22
CA GLU A 186 -10.97 4.74 -15.22
C GLU A 186 -10.31 3.93 -16.34
N SER A 187 -9.20 4.45 -16.88
CA SER A 187 -8.49 3.79 -17.96
C SER A 187 -7.83 2.50 -17.47
N THR A 188 -7.36 2.48 -16.22
CA THR A 188 -6.87 1.25 -15.57
C THR A 188 -7.98 0.20 -15.40
N ALA A 189 -9.21 0.60 -15.05
CA ALA A 189 -10.34 -0.33 -14.94
C ALA A 189 -10.69 -0.96 -16.30
N ARG A 190 -10.53 -0.22 -17.40
CA ARG A 190 -10.65 -0.77 -18.76
C ARG A 190 -9.53 -1.76 -19.07
N ASP A 191 -8.31 -1.49 -18.62
CA ASP A 191 -7.18 -2.42 -18.76
C ASP A 191 -7.43 -3.71 -18.00
N MET A 192 -7.97 -3.65 -16.78
CA MET A 192 -8.34 -4.85 -16.02
C MET A 192 -9.29 -5.75 -16.82
N LEU A 193 -10.28 -5.16 -17.52
CA LEU A 193 -11.16 -5.93 -18.40
C LEU A 193 -10.38 -6.54 -19.58
N LYS A 194 -9.43 -5.82 -20.18
CA LYS A 194 -8.55 -6.36 -21.24
C LYS A 194 -7.66 -7.50 -20.74
N ILE A 195 -7.13 -7.40 -19.52
CA ILE A 195 -6.32 -8.46 -18.90
C ILE A 195 -7.13 -9.74 -18.75
N VAL A 196 -8.35 -9.63 -18.22
CA VAL A 196 -9.27 -10.77 -18.03
C VAL A 196 -9.68 -11.38 -19.38
N GLN A 197 -10.00 -10.54 -20.37
CA GLN A 197 -10.32 -10.99 -21.74
C GLN A 197 -9.15 -11.71 -22.40
N ALA A 198 -7.91 -11.25 -22.18
CA ALA A 198 -6.71 -11.89 -22.71
C ALA A 198 -6.42 -13.25 -22.04
N HIS A 199 -6.95 -13.51 -20.84
CA HIS A 199 -6.99 -14.83 -20.21
C HIS A 199 -8.16 -15.71 -20.70
N GLY A 200 -8.95 -15.24 -21.67
CA GLY A 200 -10.13 -15.96 -22.18
C GLY A 200 -11.31 -15.98 -21.22
N ARG A 201 -11.40 -14.99 -20.31
CA ARG A 201 -12.50 -14.84 -19.35
C ARG A 201 -13.31 -13.58 -19.66
N GLU A 202 -14.58 -13.58 -19.26
CA GLU A 202 -15.47 -12.42 -19.47
C GLU A 202 -15.65 -11.56 -18.22
N LYS A 203 -15.47 -12.14 -17.04
CA LYS A 203 -15.72 -11.50 -15.76
C LYS A 203 -14.48 -11.50 -14.89
N ILE A 204 -14.32 -10.47 -14.08
CA ILE A 204 -13.16 -10.28 -13.22
C ILE A 204 -13.30 -11.05 -11.91
N GLN A 205 -12.18 -11.63 -11.48
CA GLN A 205 -11.91 -11.92 -10.08
C GLN A 205 -10.79 -10.98 -9.61
N TYR A 206 -11.04 -10.20 -8.57
CA TYR A 206 -10.14 -9.12 -8.15
C TYR A 206 -10.03 -9.02 -6.62
N TRP A 207 -8.83 -8.73 -6.14
CA TRP A 207 -8.56 -8.32 -4.77
C TRP A 207 -7.70 -7.06 -4.76
N GLY A 208 -8.31 -5.94 -4.39
CA GLY A 208 -7.65 -4.64 -4.29
C GLY A 208 -7.46 -4.21 -2.85
N PHE A 209 -6.26 -3.78 -2.52
CA PHE A 209 -5.90 -3.21 -1.22
C PHE A 209 -5.78 -1.69 -1.31
N SER A 210 -6.17 -0.96 -0.26
CA SER A 210 -5.93 0.50 -0.18
C SER A 210 -6.58 1.25 -1.37
N TYR A 211 -5.85 2.11 -2.11
CA TYR A 211 -6.33 2.69 -3.38
C TYR A 211 -6.89 1.63 -4.37
N GLY A 212 -6.42 0.38 -4.32
CA GLY A 212 -7.01 -0.73 -5.08
C GLY A 212 -8.51 -0.90 -4.83
N THR A 213 -9.03 -0.47 -3.67
CA THR A 213 -10.48 -0.44 -3.43
C THR A 213 -11.19 0.61 -4.28
N VAL A 214 -10.59 1.78 -4.50
CA VAL A 214 -11.11 2.79 -5.45
C VAL A 214 -11.15 2.20 -6.85
N LEU A 215 -10.07 1.55 -7.28
CA LEU A 215 -10.01 0.87 -8.58
C LEU A 215 -11.08 -0.22 -8.71
N GLY A 216 -11.25 -1.06 -7.69
CA GLY A 216 -12.28 -2.10 -7.64
C GLY A 216 -13.70 -1.53 -7.71
N THR A 217 -14.04 -0.51 -6.91
CA THR A 217 -15.36 0.13 -6.93
C THR A 217 -15.64 0.85 -8.25
N THR A 218 -14.61 1.43 -8.88
CA THR A 218 -14.72 2.06 -10.20
C THR A 218 -14.99 1.03 -11.28
N PHE A 219 -14.28 -0.11 -11.25
CA PHE A 219 -14.58 -1.23 -12.14
C PHE A 219 -16.02 -1.73 -11.95
N ALA A 220 -16.46 -1.91 -10.70
CA ALA A 220 -17.81 -2.37 -10.38
C ALA A 220 -18.90 -1.43 -10.90
N GLU A 221 -18.69 -0.11 -10.81
CA GLU A 221 -19.61 0.90 -11.32
C GLU A 221 -19.62 0.96 -12.85
N MET A 222 -18.45 0.85 -13.49
CA MET A 222 -18.33 0.93 -14.95
C MET A 222 -18.76 -0.35 -15.67
N PHE A 223 -18.54 -1.51 -15.06
CA PHE A 223 -18.74 -2.83 -15.64
C PHE A 223 -19.45 -3.78 -14.68
N PRO A 224 -20.65 -3.43 -14.17
CA PRO A 224 -21.33 -4.21 -13.14
C PRO A 224 -21.62 -5.66 -13.58
N ASP A 225 -21.88 -5.88 -14.86
CA ASP A 225 -22.13 -7.21 -15.45
C ASP A 225 -20.85 -8.05 -15.63
N LYS A 226 -19.67 -7.45 -15.45
CA LYS A 226 -18.35 -8.09 -15.59
C LYS A 226 -17.74 -8.46 -14.25
N VAL A 227 -18.50 -8.45 -13.14
CA VAL A 227 -18.00 -8.83 -11.81
C VAL A 227 -18.34 -10.28 -11.50
N GLU A 228 -17.32 -11.13 -11.35
CA GLU A 228 -17.48 -12.51 -10.85
C GLU A 228 -17.13 -12.60 -9.37
N ARG A 229 -15.95 -12.14 -8.95
CA ARG A 229 -15.56 -12.01 -7.54
C ARG A 229 -14.80 -10.72 -7.35
N LEU A 230 -15.15 -9.91 -6.36
CA LEU A 230 -14.47 -8.64 -6.12
C LEU A 230 -14.36 -8.38 -4.63
N VAL A 231 -13.13 -8.45 -4.15
CA VAL A 231 -12.73 -8.14 -2.78
C VAL A 231 -12.09 -6.76 -2.75
N ILE A 232 -12.58 -5.89 -1.88
CA ILE A 232 -11.96 -4.61 -1.55
C ILE A 232 -11.56 -4.60 -0.08
N ASP A 233 -10.30 -4.29 0.21
CA ASP A 233 -9.69 -4.45 1.52
C ASP A 233 -8.90 -3.20 1.94
N GLY A 234 -9.17 -2.67 3.13
CA GLY A 234 -8.64 -1.37 3.56
C GLY A 234 -9.29 -0.23 2.78
N VAL A 235 -10.61 -0.13 2.91
CA VAL A 235 -11.49 0.58 1.97
C VAL A 235 -11.39 2.09 2.07
N THR A 236 -11.03 2.71 0.95
CA THR A 236 -11.19 4.15 0.70
C THR A 236 -12.61 4.45 0.24
N ASP A 237 -13.23 5.51 0.80
CA ASP A 237 -14.52 6.02 0.32
C ASP A 237 -14.35 6.65 -1.07
N PRO A 238 -14.95 6.09 -2.14
CA PRO A 238 -14.76 6.58 -3.49
C PRO A 238 -15.32 8.00 -3.67
N ALA A 239 -16.40 8.38 -2.97
CA ALA A 239 -16.95 9.73 -3.08
C ALA A 239 -15.99 10.78 -2.49
N ASP A 240 -15.41 10.49 -1.33
CA ASP A 240 -14.36 11.32 -0.71
C ASP A 240 -13.11 11.39 -1.62
N TYR A 241 -12.70 10.25 -2.20
CA TYR A 241 -11.56 10.16 -3.11
C TYR A 241 -11.73 11.03 -4.37
N TYR A 242 -12.84 10.86 -5.09
CA TYR A 242 -13.08 11.58 -6.34
C TYR A 242 -13.34 13.08 -6.13
N SER A 243 -13.76 13.51 -4.94
CA SER A 243 -13.92 14.93 -4.58
C SER A 243 -12.61 15.64 -4.18
N THR A 244 -11.48 14.93 -4.12
CA THR A 244 -10.20 15.41 -3.55
C THR A 244 -10.28 15.98 -2.13
N SER A 245 -11.32 15.61 -1.37
CA SER A 245 -11.42 15.97 0.05
C SER A 245 -10.43 15.14 0.88
N TRP A 246 -10.40 13.82 0.70
CA TRP A 246 -9.42 12.91 1.32
C TRP A 246 -9.33 13.02 2.86
N MET A 247 -10.42 13.47 3.50
CA MET A 247 -10.45 13.79 4.93
C MET A 247 -10.61 12.55 5.82
N ASN A 248 -11.10 11.43 5.28
CA ASN A 248 -11.49 10.28 6.09
C ASN A 248 -10.35 9.31 6.42
N ASN A 249 -9.17 9.50 5.82
CA ASN A 249 -8.03 8.58 5.93
C ASN A 249 -7.34 8.55 7.32
N LEU A 250 -7.65 9.51 8.20
CA LEU A 250 -6.98 9.65 9.50
C LEU A 250 -7.80 9.16 10.70
N GLN A 251 -9.06 8.77 10.49
CA GLN A 251 -10.02 8.48 11.56
C GLN A 251 -9.56 7.34 12.49
N ASP A 252 -8.93 6.30 11.94
CA ASP A 252 -8.49 5.14 12.71
C ASP A 252 -7.01 5.20 13.14
N ARG A 253 -6.23 6.16 12.61
CA ARG A 253 -4.79 6.28 12.92
C ARG A 253 -4.54 6.59 14.40
N GLU A 254 -5.37 7.46 14.98
CA GLU A 254 -5.28 7.78 16.41
C GLU A 254 -5.59 6.56 17.29
N LYS A 255 -6.53 5.70 16.86
CA LYS A 255 -6.83 4.44 17.57
C LYS A 255 -5.62 3.51 17.57
N THR A 256 -4.98 3.31 16.40
CA THR A 256 -3.77 2.48 16.30
C THR A 256 -2.61 3.05 17.13
N TRP A 257 -2.46 4.38 17.17
CA TRP A 257 -1.47 5.04 18.03
C TRP A 257 -1.74 4.82 19.51
N ASN A 258 -3.00 4.92 19.94
CA ASN A 258 -3.38 4.63 21.32
C ASN A 258 -3.15 3.15 21.68
N THR A 259 -3.35 2.22 20.74
CA THR A 259 -3.01 0.80 20.94
C THR A 259 -1.51 0.61 21.20
N PHE A 260 -0.64 1.29 20.44
CA PHE A 260 0.81 1.29 20.69
C PHE A 260 1.13 1.79 22.11
N LEU A 261 0.59 2.96 22.48
CA LEU A 261 0.85 3.59 23.77
C LEU A 261 0.39 2.74 24.96
N ASN A 262 -0.71 2.00 24.81
CA ASN A 262 -1.26 1.16 25.87
C ASN A 262 -0.54 -0.20 26.00
N GLY A 263 0.08 -0.70 24.93
CA GLY A 263 0.63 -2.05 24.85
C GLY A 263 2.14 -2.21 25.16
N CYS A 264 2.91 -1.12 25.21
CA CYS A 264 4.38 -1.17 25.27
C CYS A 264 4.96 -1.32 26.71
N PRO A 265 5.57 -2.46 27.10
CA PRO A 265 6.34 -2.60 28.34
C PRO A 265 7.80 -2.12 28.21
N ASN A 266 8.48 -1.86 29.33
CA ASN A 266 9.89 -1.42 29.39
C ASN A 266 10.86 -2.45 28.76
N LEU A 267 11.74 -1.99 27.86
CA LEU A 267 12.77 -2.79 27.17
C LEU A 267 14.18 -2.19 27.38
N SER A 268 15.24 -2.99 27.16
CA SER A 268 16.65 -2.66 27.44
C SER A 268 17.60 -3.02 26.26
N ALA A 269 18.76 -2.35 26.23
CA ALA A 269 19.47 -1.76 25.07
C ALA A 269 20.47 -2.62 24.23
N LEU A 270 20.86 -2.09 23.05
CA LEU A 270 22.10 -2.36 22.26
C LEU A 270 22.67 -1.08 21.57
N THR A 271 23.90 -1.15 21.05
CA THR A 271 24.87 -0.05 20.74
C THR A 271 24.74 0.66 19.36
N PRO A 272 25.31 1.88 19.15
CA PRO A 272 24.91 2.81 18.06
C PRO A 272 25.79 2.86 16.79
N SER A 273 25.22 3.47 15.73
CA SER A 273 25.86 4.09 14.54
C SER A 273 25.28 5.50 14.29
N TYR A 274 26.01 6.42 13.65
CA TYR A 274 25.69 7.87 13.65
C TYR A 274 24.99 8.35 12.35
N ASN A 275 23.84 9.04 12.48
CA ASN A 275 23.21 9.99 11.55
C ASN A 275 22.23 10.92 12.31
N VAL A 276 21.81 12.05 11.71
CA VAL A 276 20.86 13.01 12.33
C VAL A 276 19.42 12.55 12.12
N VAL A 277 18.67 12.36 13.20
CA VAL A 277 17.22 12.17 13.18
C VAL A 277 16.54 13.51 13.46
N ASP A 278 15.73 13.99 12.53
CA ASP A 278 14.90 15.18 12.70
C ASP A 278 13.44 14.83 13.05
N TYR A 279 12.64 15.87 13.31
CA TYR A 279 11.23 15.71 13.67
C TYR A 279 10.41 15.00 12.58
N SER A 280 10.70 15.28 11.30
CA SER A 280 9.96 14.70 10.18
C SER A 280 10.25 13.20 10.06
N LEU A 281 11.52 12.81 10.18
CA LEU A 281 11.93 11.41 10.15
C LEU A 281 11.30 10.61 11.29
N LEU A 282 11.28 11.16 12.50
CA LEU A 282 10.61 10.56 13.64
C LEU A 282 9.11 10.38 13.40
N ARG A 283 8.42 11.44 12.96
CA ARG A 283 6.97 11.41 12.70
C ARG A 283 6.61 10.38 11.64
N ARG A 284 7.38 10.31 10.55
CA ARG A 284 7.14 9.35 9.46
C ARG A 284 7.44 7.93 9.89
N THR A 285 8.53 7.68 10.61
CA THR A 285 8.86 6.35 11.13
C THR A 285 7.76 5.81 12.03
N ILE A 286 7.21 6.65 12.91
CA ILE A 286 6.04 6.26 13.72
C ILE A 286 4.83 5.98 12.81
N ALA A 287 4.53 6.84 11.84
CA ALA A 287 3.39 6.65 10.95
C ALA A 287 3.47 5.35 10.14
N SER A 288 4.66 4.96 9.66
CA SER A 288 4.88 3.67 8.99
C SER A 288 4.65 2.49 9.94
N ALA A 289 5.14 2.56 11.18
CA ALA A 289 4.89 1.52 12.17
C ALA A 289 3.39 1.35 12.48
N LEU A 290 2.59 2.42 12.41
CA LEU A 290 1.13 2.36 12.58
C LEU A 290 0.41 1.70 11.39
N TYR A 291 1.06 1.67 10.23
CA TYR A 291 0.55 1.03 9.01
C TYR A 291 0.66 -0.49 9.10
N ASP A 292 1.75 -1.00 9.67
CA ASP A 292 2.05 -2.44 9.83
C ASP A 292 2.51 -2.75 11.28
N PRO A 293 1.57 -2.78 12.24
CA PRO A 293 1.89 -2.68 13.65
C PRO A 293 2.48 -3.97 14.26
N TYR A 294 2.13 -5.14 13.73
CA TYR A 294 2.59 -6.42 14.27
C TYR A 294 4.11 -6.63 14.14
N PRO A 295 4.74 -6.39 12.98
CA PRO A 295 6.20 -6.36 12.88
C PRO A 295 6.80 -5.03 13.38
N GLY A 296 6.06 -3.92 13.27
CA GLY A 296 6.60 -2.57 13.50
C GLY A 296 6.67 -2.11 14.96
N PHE A 297 5.73 -2.50 15.82
CA PHE A 297 5.59 -1.90 17.16
C PHE A 297 6.75 -2.24 18.10
N GLN A 298 7.25 -3.47 18.08
CA GLN A 298 8.40 -3.85 18.90
C GLN A 298 9.67 -3.10 18.48
N GLN A 299 9.87 -2.91 17.17
CA GLN A 299 11.00 -2.16 16.62
C GLN A 299 10.89 -0.68 17.00
N LEU A 300 9.69 -0.10 16.83
CA LEU A 300 9.42 1.29 17.21
C LEU A 300 9.64 1.53 18.70
N ALA A 301 9.18 0.63 19.57
CA ALA A 301 9.38 0.73 21.02
C ALA A 301 10.87 0.79 21.38
N SER A 302 11.67 -0.07 20.76
CA SER A 302 13.13 -0.11 20.95
C SER A 302 13.78 1.18 20.44
N ALA A 303 13.39 1.63 19.24
CA ALA A 303 13.88 2.86 18.64
C ALA A 303 13.57 4.12 19.46
N LEU A 304 12.36 4.24 19.99
CA LEU A 304 11.95 5.37 20.84
C LEU A 304 12.65 5.33 22.21
N HIS A 305 12.91 4.14 22.75
CA HIS A 305 13.70 4.00 23.97
C HIS A 305 15.14 4.52 23.76
N ASP A 306 15.81 4.04 22.71
CA ASP A 306 17.17 4.46 22.37
C ASP A 306 17.24 5.97 22.13
N LEU A 307 16.25 6.52 21.42
CA LEU A 307 16.16 7.95 21.16
C LEU A 307 16.05 8.77 22.47
N SER A 308 15.32 8.24 23.47
CA SER A 308 15.19 8.90 24.79
C SER A 308 16.51 9.00 25.56
N LEU A 309 17.46 8.11 25.24
CA LEU A 309 18.83 8.09 25.78
C LEU A 309 19.82 8.90 24.92
N GLY A 310 19.34 9.53 23.84
CA GLY A 310 20.16 10.27 22.88
C GLY A 310 20.78 9.40 21.78
N ASN A 311 20.35 8.14 21.62
CA ASN A 311 20.79 7.26 20.54
C ASN A 311 19.74 7.20 19.42
N ALA A 312 20.07 7.75 18.26
CA ALA A 312 19.15 7.83 17.13
C ALA A 312 19.31 6.69 16.10
N ALA A 313 20.30 5.79 16.29
CA ALA A 313 20.69 4.78 15.31
C ALA A 313 19.54 3.84 14.93
N THR A 314 18.88 3.25 15.92
CA THR A 314 17.80 2.27 15.73
C THR A 314 16.60 2.88 15.00
N LEU A 315 16.26 4.15 15.29
CA LEU A 315 15.19 4.84 14.59
C LEU A 315 15.60 5.16 13.14
N TYR A 316 16.84 5.58 12.92
CA TYR A 316 17.36 5.82 11.59
C TYR A 316 17.37 4.52 10.75
N GLU A 317 17.89 3.42 11.29
CA GLU A 317 17.89 2.11 10.66
C GLU A 317 16.47 1.63 10.35
N MET A 318 15.53 1.83 11.28
CA MET A 318 14.12 1.55 11.05
C MET A 318 13.57 2.42 9.91
N SER A 319 13.87 3.71 9.88
CA SER A 319 13.39 4.63 8.84
C SER A 319 13.88 4.24 7.43
N VAL A 320 15.15 3.85 7.30
CA VAL A 320 15.75 3.34 6.06
C VAL A 320 15.11 1.99 5.70
N GLY A 321 14.98 1.10 6.67
CA GLY A 321 14.34 -0.20 6.49
C GLY A 321 12.87 -0.10 6.07
N THR A 322 12.19 1.00 6.42
CA THR A 322 10.82 1.34 6.01
C THR A 322 10.71 2.03 4.67
N GLY A 323 11.79 2.22 3.91
CA GLY A 323 11.80 2.93 2.62
C GLY A 323 11.26 4.36 2.70
N LEU A 324 11.05 4.90 3.91
CA LEU A 324 10.63 6.26 4.17
C LEU A 324 11.79 7.26 4.07
N TYR A 325 13.02 6.76 4.11
CA TYR A 325 14.22 7.52 3.85
C TYR A 325 15.04 6.73 2.83
N LEU A 326 15.02 7.18 1.57
CA LEU A 326 15.93 6.64 0.57
C LEU A 326 17.36 6.99 1.02
N PRO A 327 18.31 6.04 1.01
CA PRO A 327 19.71 6.38 1.23
C PRO A 327 20.11 7.48 0.23
N PRO A 328 21.06 8.36 0.58
CA PRO A 328 21.48 9.44 -0.31
C PRO A 328 21.82 8.86 -1.68
N TYR A 329 21.23 9.44 -2.73
CA TYR A 329 21.39 8.95 -4.11
C TYR A 329 22.84 8.56 -4.39
N HIS A 330 23.04 7.28 -4.69
CA HIS A 330 24.34 6.75 -5.10
C HIS A 330 24.32 6.62 -6.61
N CYS A 331 25.30 7.24 -7.29
CA CYS A 331 25.45 7.04 -8.72
C CYS A 331 25.65 5.54 -8.99
N PRO A 332 24.76 4.89 -9.77
CA PRO A 332 24.85 3.46 -10.03
C PRO A 332 26.19 3.14 -10.68
N ALA A 333 26.86 2.09 -10.19
CA ALA A 333 28.20 1.73 -10.66
C ALA A 333 28.18 1.09 -12.06
N ASN A 334 27.02 0.58 -12.49
CA ASN A 334 26.82 -0.06 -13.79
C ASN A 334 25.38 0.12 -14.33
N ALA A 335 25.19 -0.22 -15.60
CA ALA A 335 23.92 -0.06 -16.30
C ALA A 335 22.78 -0.96 -15.77
N SER A 336 23.09 -2.11 -15.17
CA SER A 336 22.07 -2.99 -14.57
C SER A 336 21.54 -2.44 -13.25
N GLU A 337 22.38 -1.77 -12.46
CA GLU A 337 21.99 -1.09 -11.22
C GLU A 337 21.14 0.16 -11.54
N ALA A 338 21.54 0.93 -12.57
CA ALA A 338 20.75 2.05 -13.08
C ALA A 338 19.35 1.64 -13.61
N ALA A 339 19.22 0.43 -14.17
CA ALA A 339 17.96 -0.10 -14.68
C ALA A 339 17.00 -0.57 -13.58
N GLN A 340 17.50 -0.85 -12.36
CA GLN A 340 16.68 -1.25 -11.21
C GLN A 340 16.06 -0.05 -10.49
N ASP A 341 16.80 1.06 -10.37
CA ASP A 341 16.27 2.34 -9.88
C ASP A 341 15.17 2.91 -10.81
N GLU A 342 15.19 2.55 -12.09
CA GLU A 342 14.27 3.04 -13.12
C GLU A 342 12.78 2.69 -12.88
N PHE A 343 12.49 1.73 -12.00
CA PHE A 343 11.12 1.25 -11.73
C PHE A 343 10.52 1.81 -10.43
N LEU A 344 11.28 2.58 -9.64
CA LEU A 344 10.85 3.22 -8.39
C LEU A 344 10.13 4.55 -8.68
N ASN A 345 8.98 4.50 -9.33
CA ASN A 345 8.19 5.68 -9.67
C ASN A 345 6.85 5.75 -8.90
N VAL A 346 6.79 5.17 -7.70
CA VAL A 346 5.56 5.10 -6.91
C VAL A 346 4.97 6.49 -6.69
N GLU A 347 5.79 7.50 -6.37
CA GLU A 347 5.32 8.88 -6.16
C GLU A 347 4.86 9.57 -7.44
N ASP A 348 5.62 9.44 -8.55
CA ASP A 348 5.23 10.00 -9.85
C ASP A 348 3.89 9.40 -10.32
N GLY A 349 3.72 8.09 -10.11
CA GLY A 349 2.49 7.36 -10.35
C GLY A 349 1.35 7.76 -9.42
N GLN A 350 1.64 7.97 -8.13
CA GLN A 350 0.68 8.42 -7.13
C GLN A 350 0.12 9.79 -7.49
N LEU A 351 1.01 10.72 -7.86
CA LEU A 351 0.70 12.05 -8.37
C LEU A 351 -0.15 11.97 -9.63
N ALA A 352 0.33 11.26 -10.65
CA ALA A 352 -0.37 11.15 -11.92
C ALA A 352 -1.79 10.60 -11.75
N VAL A 353 -1.93 9.47 -11.06
CA VAL A 353 -3.24 8.84 -10.86
C VAL A 353 -4.14 9.68 -9.96
N GLY A 354 -3.67 10.04 -8.77
CA GLY A 354 -4.48 10.74 -7.77
C GLY A 354 -4.98 12.11 -8.26
N CYS A 355 -4.10 12.90 -8.87
CA CYS A 355 -4.46 14.23 -9.37
C CYS A 355 -5.28 14.15 -10.66
N ASN A 356 -5.04 13.14 -11.49
CA ASN A 356 -5.91 12.93 -12.64
C ASN A 356 -7.29 12.47 -12.20
N ASP A 357 -7.45 11.63 -11.17
CA ASP A 357 -8.72 11.04 -10.73
C ASP A 357 -9.67 11.98 -10.00
N GLY A 358 -9.15 12.88 -9.18
CA GLY A 358 -9.99 13.73 -8.35
C GLY A 358 -10.54 14.97 -9.07
N GLU A 359 -11.42 15.75 -8.43
CA GLU A 359 -11.71 17.13 -8.81
C GLU A 359 -10.45 18.00 -8.81
N THR A 360 -10.41 19.04 -9.66
CA THR A 360 -9.24 19.92 -9.77
C THR A 360 -8.96 20.58 -8.42
N VAL A 361 -7.74 20.44 -7.93
CA VAL A 361 -7.30 21.07 -6.68
C VAL A 361 -6.93 22.52 -6.98
N SER A 362 -7.43 23.45 -6.15
CA SER A 362 -7.12 24.88 -6.26
C SER A 362 -5.61 25.09 -6.13
N ALA A 363 -5.06 25.95 -6.99
CA ALA A 363 -3.68 26.44 -6.87
C ALA A 363 -3.60 27.72 -6.02
N ASP A 364 -4.69 28.12 -5.37
CA ASP A 364 -4.69 29.24 -4.43
C ASP A 364 -4.10 28.81 -3.08
N PHE A 365 -3.15 29.59 -2.56
CA PHE A 365 -2.45 29.26 -1.32
C PHE A 365 -3.39 29.20 -0.11
N ASP A 366 -4.32 30.15 -0.01
CA ASP A 366 -5.24 30.25 1.13
C ASP A 366 -6.25 29.11 1.12
N ASP A 367 -6.74 28.69 -0.05
CA ASP A 367 -7.60 27.51 -0.21
C ASP A 367 -6.90 26.22 0.23
N VAL A 368 -5.63 26.04 -0.18
CA VAL A 368 -4.83 24.86 0.19
C VAL A 368 -4.55 24.86 1.69
N LYS A 369 -4.22 26.03 2.26
CA LYS A 369 -3.97 26.20 3.70
C LYS A 369 -5.22 25.96 4.53
N ALA A 370 -6.37 26.47 4.11
CA ALA A 370 -7.65 26.27 4.79
C ALA A 370 -8.01 24.78 4.88
N HIS A 371 -7.78 24.03 3.80
CA HIS A 371 -7.99 22.59 3.81
C HIS A 371 -7.03 21.85 4.74
N TYR A 372 -5.74 22.21 4.73
CA TYR A 372 -4.77 21.65 5.66
C TYR A 372 -5.16 21.91 7.12
N ASP A 373 -5.61 23.13 7.44
CA ASP A 373 -6.07 23.48 8.78
C ASP A 373 -7.31 22.68 9.20
N GLN A 374 -8.23 22.44 8.26
CA GLN A 374 -9.39 21.57 8.49
C GLN A 374 -8.97 20.13 8.77
N LEU A 375 -7.97 19.61 8.06
CA LEU A 375 -7.41 18.28 8.30
C LEU A 375 -6.71 18.21 9.67
N CYS A 376 -5.98 19.24 10.07
CA CYS A 376 -5.34 19.30 11.38
C CYS A 376 -6.33 19.46 12.53
N ALA A 377 -7.49 20.06 12.29
CA ALA A 377 -8.58 20.09 13.27
C ALA A 377 -9.20 18.70 13.50
N SER A 378 -9.11 17.78 12.54
CA SER A 378 -9.64 16.42 12.67
C SER A 378 -8.63 15.40 13.16
N SER A 379 -7.32 15.65 12.99
CA SER A 379 -6.29 14.70 13.41
C SER A 379 -4.95 15.36 13.71
N PRO A 380 -4.23 14.94 14.76
CA PRO A 380 -2.86 15.36 15.02
C PRO A 380 -1.86 14.78 14.01
N TRP A 381 -2.29 13.97 13.03
CA TRP A 381 -1.46 13.34 11.99
C TRP A 381 -1.60 13.98 10.59
N CYS A 382 -2.21 15.16 10.51
CA CYS A 382 -2.47 15.89 9.27
C CYS A 382 -1.21 16.19 8.44
N ASP A 383 -0.14 16.59 9.11
CA ASP A 383 1.21 16.88 8.59
C ASP A 383 1.86 15.71 7.83
N VAL A 384 1.57 14.47 8.23
CA VAL A 384 2.06 13.25 7.57
C VAL A 384 1.15 12.80 6.43
N TRP A 385 -0.11 13.25 6.38
CA TRP A 385 -1.12 12.81 5.41
C TRP A 385 -1.79 13.97 4.69
N SER A 386 -0.98 14.86 4.12
CA SER A 386 -1.46 16.00 3.33
C SER A 386 -1.38 15.74 1.83
N VAL A 387 -1.87 14.57 1.41
CA VAL A 387 -1.81 14.11 0.00
C VAL A 387 -2.44 15.09 -0.99
N ARG A 388 -3.43 15.89 -0.58
CA ARG A 388 -4.07 16.92 -1.45
C ARG A 388 -3.08 18.00 -1.91
N MET A 389 -2.08 18.30 -1.08
CA MET A 389 -1.00 19.25 -1.40
C MET A 389 -0.26 18.84 -2.68
N TYR A 390 -0.18 17.54 -2.96
CA TYR A 390 0.59 16.99 -4.07
C TYR A 390 0.00 17.39 -5.44
N CYS A 391 -1.30 17.69 -5.47
CA CYS A 391 -2.01 18.05 -6.71
C CYS A 391 -2.11 19.55 -6.96
N VAL A 392 -1.50 20.39 -6.11
CA VAL A 392 -1.54 21.84 -6.27
C VAL A 392 -0.80 22.24 -7.54
N GLY A 393 -1.49 22.98 -8.42
CA GLY A 393 -0.95 23.39 -9.71
C GLY A 393 -0.95 22.30 -10.79
N TRP A 394 -1.40 21.07 -10.48
CA TRP A 394 -1.44 19.96 -11.43
C TRP A 394 -2.17 20.34 -12.73
N PRO A 395 -1.63 20.01 -13.92
CA PRO A 395 -2.25 20.38 -15.19
C PRO A 395 -3.70 19.91 -15.31
N GLU A 396 -4.57 20.79 -15.79
CA GLU A 396 -5.97 20.43 -16.00
C GLU A 396 -6.14 19.66 -17.31
N TYR A 397 -6.46 18.37 -17.18
CA TYR A 397 -6.81 17.53 -18.30
C TYR A 397 -8.33 17.39 -18.46
N LEU A 398 -8.79 17.39 -19.71
CA LEU A 398 -10.17 17.02 -20.01
C LEU A 398 -10.41 15.57 -19.61
N LYS A 399 -11.28 15.40 -18.63
CA LYS A 399 -11.69 14.10 -18.10
C LYS A 399 -12.70 13.50 -19.06
N ASN A 400 -12.27 12.54 -19.88
CA ASN A 400 -13.09 11.92 -20.93
C ASN A 400 -14.36 11.25 -20.38
N TYR A 401 -14.35 10.82 -19.13
CA TYR A 401 -15.53 10.28 -18.45
C TYR A 401 -16.08 11.27 -17.45
N ASN A 402 -17.39 11.48 -17.54
CA ASN A 402 -18.11 12.43 -16.71
C ASN A 402 -18.23 11.83 -15.29
N ARG A 403 -17.25 12.09 -14.42
CA ARG A 403 -17.20 11.62 -13.02
C ARG A 403 -18.45 11.93 -12.22
N LYS A 404 -19.18 12.98 -12.62
CA LYS A 404 -20.52 13.33 -12.10
C LYS A 404 -21.58 12.24 -12.33
N LYS A 405 -21.24 11.15 -13.05
CA LYS A 405 -22.08 9.96 -13.27
C LYS A 405 -21.71 8.76 -12.39
N LEU A 406 -20.55 8.75 -11.71
CA LEU A 406 -20.19 7.64 -10.83
C LEU A 406 -20.96 7.81 -9.51
N SER A 407 -22.00 7.01 -9.34
CA SER A 407 -22.83 7.00 -8.14
C SER A 407 -22.30 6.04 -7.08
N PHE A 408 -21.44 5.10 -7.49
CA PHE A 408 -20.94 3.98 -6.69
C PHE A 408 -22.07 3.18 -6.05
N THR A 409 -23.15 2.99 -6.82
CA THR A 409 -24.36 2.25 -6.39
C THR A 409 -24.79 1.17 -7.37
N ALA A 410 -23.93 0.84 -8.35
CA ALA A 410 -24.25 -0.15 -9.36
C ALA A 410 -24.58 -1.52 -8.75
N ASN A 411 -25.60 -2.17 -9.33
CA ASN A 411 -25.96 -3.53 -8.99
C ASN A 411 -25.10 -4.51 -9.82
N THR A 412 -24.07 -5.06 -9.19
CA THR A 412 -23.09 -5.95 -9.84
C THR A 412 -23.65 -7.35 -10.06
N SER A 413 -23.12 -8.07 -11.05
CA SER A 413 -23.56 -9.45 -11.33
C SER A 413 -23.18 -10.46 -10.24
N PHE A 414 -22.26 -10.07 -9.35
CA PHE A 414 -21.98 -10.76 -8.11
C PHE A 414 -21.71 -9.75 -7.00
N PRO A 415 -22.27 -9.94 -5.79
CA PRO A 415 -21.99 -9.06 -4.65
C PRO A 415 -20.52 -8.96 -4.27
N LEU A 416 -20.08 -7.80 -3.79
CA LEU A 416 -18.70 -7.57 -3.35
C LEU A 416 -18.48 -8.15 -1.94
N LEU A 417 -17.25 -8.58 -1.67
CA LEU A 417 -16.75 -8.76 -0.30
C LEU A 417 -15.96 -7.51 0.10
N VAL A 418 -16.38 -6.86 1.17
CA VAL A 418 -15.79 -5.60 1.65
C VAL A 418 -15.09 -5.89 2.97
N ILE A 419 -13.80 -5.59 3.09
CA ILE A 419 -12.99 -5.84 4.29
C ILE A 419 -12.49 -4.52 4.87
N GLY A 420 -12.83 -4.26 6.13
CA GLY A 420 -12.30 -3.08 6.83
C GLY A 420 -13.03 -2.74 8.12
N ASN A 421 -12.38 -1.90 8.93
CA ASN A 421 -12.89 -1.46 10.24
C ASN A 421 -13.98 -0.38 10.12
N THR A 422 -13.90 0.45 9.08
CA THR A 422 -14.78 1.62 8.88
C THR A 422 -15.38 1.66 7.46
N ALA A 423 -15.73 0.49 6.90
CA ALA A 423 -16.15 0.35 5.50
C ALA A 423 -17.66 0.16 5.27
N ALA A 424 -18.49 0.32 6.32
CA ALA A 424 -19.94 0.07 6.24
C ALA A 424 -20.68 0.93 5.22
N LYS A 425 -20.24 2.19 5.03
CA LYS A 425 -20.83 3.11 4.02
C LYS A 425 -20.66 2.55 2.61
N VAL A 426 -19.44 2.13 2.25
CA VAL A 426 -19.11 1.60 0.92
C VAL A 426 -19.78 0.25 0.69
N SER A 427 -19.79 -0.64 1.69
CA SER A 427 -20.50 -1.92 1.61
C SER A 427 -21.99 -1.75 1.32
N LYS A 428 -22.67 -0.82 2.00
CA LYS A 428 -24.09 -0.54 1.78
C LYS A 428 -24.39 0.09 0.42
N ALA A 429 -23.41 0.74 -0.20
CA ALA A 429 -23.60 1.39 -1.50
C ALA A 429 -23.78 0.38 -2.63
N PHE A 430 -23.12 -0.79 -2.56
CA PHE A 430 -23.23 -1.86 -3.56
C PHE A 430 -24.22 -2.95 -3.11
N PRO A 431 -25.40 -3.09 -3.75
CA PRO A 431 -26.45 -4.02 -3.31
C PRO A 431 -25.96 -5.47 -3.15
N GLY A 432 -26.35 -6.11 -2.05
CA GLY A 432 -26.03 -7.50 -1.74
C GLY A 432 -24.62 -7.76 -1.20
N SER A 433 -23.73 -6.77 -1.22
CA SER A 433 -22.36 -6.89 -0.71
C SER A 433 -22.35 -7.11 0.80
N GLN A 434 -21.29 -7.74 1.32
CA GLN A 434 -21.13 -7.96 2.76
C GLN A 434 -19.84 -7.34 3.30
N LEU A 435 -19.95 -6.76 4.49
CA LEU A 435 -18.83 -6.26 5.27
C LEU A 435 -18.27 -7.39 6.16
N LEU A 436 -16.98 -7.62 6.05
CA LEU A 436 -16.17 -8.41 6.97
C LEU A 436 -15.26 -7.45 7.75
N THR A 437 -15.41 -7.40 9.07
CA THR A 437 -14.52 -6.61 9.90
C THR A 437 -13.40 -7.51 10.42
N GLN A 438 -12.14 -7.18 10.14
CA GLN A 438 -11.01 -7.79 10.82
C GLN A 438 -10.65 -6.93 12.03
N ASP A 439 -10.90 -7.43 13.23
CA ASP A 439 -10.67 -6.70 14.49
C ASP A 439 -9.18 -6.66 14.82
N SER A 440 -8.46 -5.79 14.09
CA SER A 440 -7.01 -5.63 14.19
C SER A 440 -6.60 -4.18 13.90
N PRO A 441 -5.59 -3.64 14.60
CA PRO A 441 -4.90 -2.45 14.12
C PRO A 441 -4.06 -2.76 12.88
N GLY A 442 -3.80 -1.74 12.06
CA GLY A 442 -3.01 -1.85 10.84
C GLY A 442 -3.83 -1.52 9.59
N HIS A 443 -3.16 -1.48 8.44
CA HIS A 443 -3.77 -1.13 7.16
C HIS A 443 -4.06 -2.37 6.32
N CYS A 444 -5.33 -2.54 5.91
CA CYS A 444 -5.85 -3.75 5.24
C CYS A 444 -5.78 -5.02 6.11
N SER A 445 -6.41 -6.11 5.65
CA SER A 445 -6.40 -7.39 6.36
C SER A 445 -5.02 -8.04 6.44
N ILE A 446 -4.13 -7.71 5.52
CA ILE A 446 -2.77 -8.28 5.44
C ILE A 446 -1.83 -7.76 6.54
N ALA A 447 -2.17 -6.67 7.24
CA ALA A 447 -1.36 -6.14 8.33
C ALA A 447 -1.40 -6.99 9.61
N ALA A 448 -2.33 -7.94 9.70
CA ALA A 448 -2.45 -8.85 10.83
C ALA A 448 -2.89 -10.24 10.36
N PRO A 449 -2.27 -11.33 10.86
CA PRO A 449 -2.71 -12.67 10.50
C PRO A 449 -4.09 -12.97 11.11
N SER A 450 -4.99 -13.47 10.27
CA SER A 450 -6.32 -13.90 10.68
C SER A 450 -6.78 -15.06 9.81
N THR A 451 -6.68 -16.26 10.36
CA THR A 451 -7.18 -17.48 9.73
C THR A 451 -8.68 -17.37 9.45
N CYS A 452 -9.42 -16.66 10.32
CA CYS A 452 -10.84 -16.34 10.12
C CYS A 452 -11.07 -15.54 8.83
N THR A 453 -10.35 -14.42 8.66
CA THR A 453 -10.50 -13.54 7.49
C THR A 453 -10.13 -14.29 6.21
N MET A 454 -8.99 -14.97 6.21
CA MET A 454 -8.47 -15.70 5.06
C MET A 454 -9.43 -16.84 4.64
N SER A 455 -10.07 -17.51 5.59
CA SER A 455 -11.06 -18.56 5.31
C SER A 455 -12.31 -18.01 4.61
N HIS A 456 -12.78 -16.82 5.00
CA HIS A 456 -13.89 -16.15 4.33
C HIS A 456 -13.52 -15.69 2.92
N VAL A 457 -12.33 -15.12 2.74
CA VAL A 457 -11.84 -14.72 1.41
C VAL A 457 -11.70 -15.93 0.48
N ALA A 458 -11.10 -17.03 0.97
CA ALA A 458 -10.97 -18.26 0.20
C ALA A 458 -12.34 -18.83 -0.20
N SER A 459 -13.28 -18.90 0.75
CA SER A 459 -14.66 -19.36 0.47
C SER A 459 -15.33 -18.49 -0.58
N TYR A 460 -15.22 -17.17 -0.47
CA TYR A 460 -15.76 -16.23 -1.43
C TYR A 460 -15.21 -16.46 -2.85
N PHE A 461 -13.89 -16.57 -3.02
CA PHE A 461 -13.32 -16.87 -4.34
C PHE A 461 -13.68 -18.26 -4.86
N ILE A 462 -13.64 -19.29 -4.01
CA ILE A 462 -13.85 -20.69 -4.43
C ILE A 462 -15.31 -20.96 -4.80
N ASN A 463 -16.27 -20.50 -4.01
CA ASN A 463 -17.68 -20.87 -4.20
C ASN A 463 -18.65 -19.68 -4.12
N GLY A 464 -18.17 -18.47 -3.86
CA GLY A 464 -19.01 -17.27 -3.77
C GLY A 464 -19.69 -17.08 -2.42
N THR A 465 -19.33 -17.85 -1.40
CA THR A 465 -19.93 -17.69 -0.07
C THR A 465 -19.44 -16.39 0.56
N LEU A 466 -20.37 -15.48 0.80
CA LEU A 466 -20.15 -14.29 1.60
C LEU A 466 -20.25 -14.61 3.11
N PRO A 467 -19.56 -13.85 3.97
CA PRO A 467 -19.76 -13.94 5.41
C PRO A 467 -21.19 -13.54 5.79
N ALA A 468 -21.62 -13.95 6.99
CA ALA A 468 -22.87 -13.46 7.55
C ALA A 468 -22.78 -11.94 7.81
N PRO A 469 -23.91 -11.22 7.83
CA PRO A 469 -23.92 -9.82 8.25
C PRO A 469 -23.22 -9.63 9.60
N ASP A 470 -22.49 -8.53 9.73
CA ASP A 470 -21.76 -8.15 10.95
C ASP A 470 -20.71 -9.18 11.43
N THR A 471 -20.16 -9.98 10.51
CA THR A 471 -19.07 -10.91 10.84
C THR A 471 -17.82 -10.13 11.23
N ILE A 472 -17.28 -10.48 12.41
CA ILE A 472 -16.03 -9.94 12.95
C ILE A 472 -15.02 -11.10 13.07
N CYS A 473 -13.88 -10.95 12.42
CA CYS A 473 -12.76 -11.89 12.51
C CYS A 473 -11.68 -11.33 13.45
N PRO A 474 -11.33 -12.04 14.53
CA PRO A 474 -10.20 -11.66 15.37
C PRO A 474 -8.87 -11.98 14.69
N VAL A 475 -7.80 -11.38 15.21
CA VAL A 475 -6.43 -11.80 14.90
C VAL A 475 -6.13 -13.17 15.51
N ASP A 476 -5.27 -13.94 14.86
CA ASP A 476 -4.84 -15.24 15.35
C ASP A 476 -4.16 -15.10 16.73
N SER A 477 -4.44 -16.04 17.64
CA SER A 477 -4.13 -15.89 19.08
C SER A 477 -2.64 -15.75 19.43
N ASP A 478 -1.76 -16.12 18.51
CA ASP A 478 -0.31 -16.06 18.64
C ASP A 478 0.30 -14.80 18.03
N ALA A 479 -0.47 -14.02 17.26
CA ALA A 479 -0.05 -12.71 16.80
C ALA A 479 -0.17 -11.69 17.92
N GLN A 480 0.98 -11.24 18.40
CA GLN A 480 1.11 -10.27 19.48
C GLN A 480 1.80 -9.01 18.95
N LEU A 481 1.24 -7.85 19.27
CA LEU A 481 1.86 -6.55 18.97
C LEU A 481 3.18 -6.35 19.75
N PHE A 482 3.27 -6.96 20.93
CA PHE A 482 4.45 -6.93 21.81
C PHE A 482 4.69 -8.32 22.41
N PRO A 483 5.44 -9.20 21.72
CA PRO A 483 5.73 -10.53 22.24
C PRO A 483 6.63 -10.46 23.49
N ASN A 484 6.30 -11.21 24.55
CA ASN A 484 7.09 -11.27 25.78
C ASN A 484 8.46 -11.92 25.52
N THR A 485 9.55 -11.16 25.64
CA THR A 485 10.94 -11.58 25.36
C THR A 485 11.60 -12.42 26.48
N GLN A 486 10.85 -13.22 27.24
CA GLN A 486 11.44 -14.12 28.26
C GLN A 486 11.83 -15.53 27.76
N GLY A 487 11.80 -15.77 26.45
CA GLY A 487 12.30 -17.01 25.85
C GLY A 487 12.96 -16.74 24.50
N ASN A 488 14.03 -17.48 24.19
CA ASN A 488 14.65 -17.48 22.87
C ASN A 488 13.63 -17.88 21.80
N VAL A 489 12.99 -16.90 21.16
CA VAL A 489 12.13 -17.12 20.01
C VAL A 489 12.95 -16.83 18.76
N THR A 490 13.32 -17.89 18.05
CA THR A 490 13.58 -17.78 16.61
C THR A 490 12.25 -17.39 15.97
N GLN A 491 12.20 -16.28 15.24
CA GLN A 491 11.04 -15.96 14.40
C GLN A 491 10.79 -17.15 13.48
N ARG A 492 9.66 -17.83 13.66
CA ARG A 492 9.22 -18.93 12.80
C ARG A 492 7.87 -18.54 12.19
N PRO A 493 7.67 -18.83 10.90
CA PRO A 493 6.46 -18.45 10.17
C PRO A 493 5.19 -19.07 10.77
N ALA A 494 4.06 -18.40 10.52
CA ALA A 494 2.74 -18.57 11.15
C ALA A 494 2.15 -20.00 11.22
N VAL A 495 2.76 -20.98 10.56
CA VAL A 495 2.23 -22.36 10.47
C VAL A 495 2.61 -23.24 11.67
N ALA A 496 3.61 -22.87 12.47
CA ALA A 496 4.09 -23.73 13.57
C ALA A 496 3.21 -23.72 14.84
N SER A 497 2.24 -22.80 14.94
CA SER A 497 1.50 -22.50 16.17
C SER A 497 0.40 -23.50 16.56
N LEU A 498 -0.07 -24.31 15.61
CA LEU A 498 -1.22 -25.20 15.83
C LEU A 498 -0.96 -26.31 16.88
N LEU A 499 0.30 -26.67 17.14
CA LEU A 499 0.67 -27.79 18.01
C LEU A 499 0.97 -27.40 19.47
N SER A 500 1.24 -26.13 19.78
CA SER A 500 1.74 -25.70 21.10
C SER A 500 0.68 -25.09 22.01
N LEU A 501 -0.45 -24.62 21.46
CA LEU A 501 -1.54 -23.92 22.17
C LEU A 501 -2.37 -24.80 23.13
N LEU A 502 -2.13 -26.11 23.20
CA LEU A 502 -2.87 -27.01 24.09
C LEU A 502 -2.44 -26.97 25.57
N LYS A 503 -1.44 -26.18 26.00
CA LYS A 503 -0.81 -26.40 27.33
C LYS A 503 -0.71 -25.25 28.35
N ALA A 504 -0.95 -23.97 28.03
CA ALA A 504 -0.44 -22.90 28.93
C ALA A 504 -1.44 -21.83 29.41
N LYS A 505 -2.76 -22.10 29.40
CA LYS A 505 -3.81 -21.10 29.72
C LYS A 505 -4.10 -20.88 31.21
N ARG A 506 -3.11 -20.73 32.09
CA ARG A 506 -3.38 -20.41 33.50
C ARG A 506 -2.37 -19.40 34.06
N THR A 507 -2.90 -18.41 34.79
CA THR A 507 -2.23 -17.51 35.75
C THR A 507 -1.34 -16.37 35.21
N ARG A 508 -1.90 -15.20 34.81
CA ARG A 508 -1.18 -13.90 34.94
C ARG A 508 -2.01 -12.60 34.75
N GLU A 509 -3.20 -12.47 35.33
CA GLU A 509 -4.02 -11.25 35.17
C GLU A 509 -3.89 -10.18 36.28
N GLU A 510 -3.16 -10.42 37.38
CA GLU A 510 -3.19 -9.50 38.53
C GLU A 510 -2.07 -8.45 38.60
N GLU A 511 -1.03 -8.52 37.76
CA GLU A 511 0.15 -7.62 37.87
C GLU A 511 0.04 -6.30 37.06
N LEU A 512 -0.94 -6.17 36.16
CA LEU A 512 -0.94 -5.14 35.09
C LEU A 512 -1.47 -3.73 35.49
N SER A 513 -2.10 -3.55 36.64
CA SER A 513 -2.82 -2.29 36.96
C SER A 513 -1.94 -1.16 37.55
N ALA A 514 -0.77 -1.46 38.12
CA ALA A 514 0.05 -0.45 38.81
C ALA A 514 1.00 0.34 37.88
N ALA A 515 1.41 -0.23 36.74
CA ALA A 515 2.43 0.35 35.85
C ALA A 515 1.92 1.47 34.92
N ALA A 516 0.63 1.48 34.59
CA ALA A 516 0.03 2.39 33.62
C ALA A 516 0.13 3.89 33.99
N ARG A 517 0.27 4.23 35.28
CA ARG A 517 0.31 5.63 35.75
C ARG A 517 1.66 6.33 35.60
N HIS A 518 2.75 5.60 35.38
CA HIS A 518 4.10 6.19 35.28
C HIS A 518 4.48 6.57 33.84
N LEU A 519 3.93 5.87 32.84
CA LEU A 519 4.31 5.99 31.43
C LEU A 519 3.89 7.32 30.76
N SER A 520 2.70 7.84 31.12
CA SER A 520 2.15 9.10 30.58
C SER A 520 3.07 10.31 30.81
N GLN A 521 3.86 10.29 31.88
CA GLN A 521 4.79 11.37 32.23
C GLN A 521 6.06 11.38 31.35
N ILE A 522 6.47 10.23 30.79
CA ILE A 522 7.70 10.08 30.02
C ILE A 522 7.51 10.55 28.57
N VAL A 523 6.42 10.15 27.91
CA VAL A 523 6.08 10.58 26.54
C VAL A 523 5.94 12.10 26.46
N SER A 524 5.29 12.71 27.45
CA SER A 524 5.15 14.17 27.57
C SER A 524 6.49 14.91 27.78
N LYS A 525 7.55 14.21 28.21
CA LYS A 525 8.88 14.78 28.45
C LYS A 525 9.79 14.67 27.22
N ALA A 526 9.64 13.59 26.44
CA ALA A 526 10.31 13.43 25.15
C ALA A 526 9.84 14.47 24.12
N LEU A 527 8.53 14.70 24.02
CA LEU A 527 7.94 15.69 23.10
C LEU A 527 8.38 17.13 23.42
N ARG A 528 8.59 17.47 24.71
CA ARG A 528 9.07 18.80 25.13
C ARG A 528 10.54 19.06 24.84
N ARG A 529 11.37 18.01 24.75
CA ARG A 529 12.81 18.16 24.46
C ARG A 529 13.10 18.28 22.96
N ALA A 530 12.28 17.65 22.11
CA ALA A 530 12.40 17.78 20.66
C ALA A 530 11.99 19.18 20.14
N GLY A 531 11.10 19.88 20.85
CA GLY A 531 10.62 21.22 20.46
C GLY A 531 11.39 22.42 21.04
N GLN A 532 12.46 22.22 21.82
CA GLN A 532 13.25 23.30 22.45
C GLN A 532 14.66 23.48 21.87
N GLY A 533 14.89 23.00 20.66
CA GLY A 533 16.14 23.20 19.90
C GLY A 533 15.95 24.09 18.68
N ILE A 534 15.49 25.33 18.89
CA ILE A 534 15.70 26.48 18.00
C ILE A 534 16.15 27.64 18.88
#